data_AF-A0A1W6N142-F1
#
_entry.id   AF-A0A1W6N142-F1
#
_cell.length_a   1.000
_cell.length_b   1.000
_cell.length_c   1.000
_cell.angle_alpha   90.00
_cell.angle_beta   90.00
_cell.angle_gamma   90.00
#
_symmetry.space_group_name_H-M   'P 1'
#
loop_
_entity.id
_entity.type
_entity.pdbx_description
1 polymer ?
#
loop_
_entity_poly.entity_id
_entity_poly.type
_entity_poly.pdbx_seq_one_letter_code
_entity_poly.pdbx_strand_id
1 'polypeptide(L)'
;MKRVPNLSRREATRIFECALQEIADALSKREESVKLHEFGTFFIRERTRRPSRDPLPTEGEPNRRRKILNFRPSIGLKEKVEKAQGREANRRP
;
A
#
# COMPACT_ATOMS: atom_id res chain seq x y z
N MET A 1 7.93 -20.76 -10.23
CA MET A 1 8.55 -19.49 -9.78
C MET A 1 9.87 -19.30 -10.53
N LYS A 2 10.08 -18.19 -11.24
CA LYS A 2 11.36 -17.88 -11.90
C LYS A 2 12.33 -17.33 -10.85
N ARG A 3 13.53 -17.90 -10.73
CA ARG A 3 14.62 -17.34 -9.91
C ARG A 3 15.39 -16.30 -10.72
N VAL A 4 15.87 -15.25 -10.06
CA VAL A 4 16.82 -14.32 -10.67
C VAL A 4 18.17 -15.03 -10.77
N PRO A 5 18.77 -15.18 -11.96
CA PRO A 5 20.07 -15.82 -12.10
C PRO A 5 21.14 -15.00 -11.38
N ASN A 6 22.11 -15.68 -10.77
CA ASN A 6 23.24 -15.09 -10.03
C ASN A 6 22.88 -14.32 -8.74
N LEU A 7 21.73 -14.62 -8.12
CA LEU A 7 21.37 -14.07 -6.81
C LEU A 7 21.15 -15.21 -5.80
N SER A 8 21.95 -15.25 -4.74
CA SER A 8 21.72 -16.18 -3.64
C SER A 8 20.45 -15.81 -2.88
N ARG A 9 19.86 -16.79 -2.19
CA ARG A 9 18.66 -16.54 -1.36
C ARG A 9 18.92 -15.49 -0.28
N ARG A 10 20.13 -15.48 0.31
CA ARG A 10 20.52 -14.51 1.34
C ARG A 10 20.59 -13.10 0.78
N GLU A 11 21.17 -12.92 -0.41
CA GLU A 11 21.24 -11.62 -1.07
C GLU A 11 19.86 -11.14 -1.49
N ALA A 12 19.02 -12.03 -2.04
CA ALA A 12 17.64 -11.70 -2.39
C ALA A 12 16.83 -11.22 -1.18
N THR A 13 16.96 -11.90 -0.04
CA THR A 13 16.32 -11.48 1.22
C THR A 13 16.82 -10.11 1.67
N ARG A 14 18.14 -9.90 1.66
CA ARG A 14 18.73 -8.62 2.07
C ARG A 14 18.25 -7.45 1.20
N ILE A 15 18.22 -7.63 -0.12
CA ILE A 15 17.74 -6.60 -1.06
C ILE A 15 16.26 -6.29 -0.79
N PHE A 16 15.46 -7.33 -0.57
CA PHE A 16 14.04 -7.18 -0.27
C PHE A 16 13.79 -6.42 1.03
N GLU A 17 14.51 -6.77 2.09
CA GLU A 17 14.45 -6.08 3.39
C GLU A 17 14.87 -4.62 3.28
N CYS A 18 15.99 -4.33 2.60
CA CYS A 18 16.43 -2.97 2.33
C CYS A 18 15.37 -2.16 1.56
N ALA A 19 14.75 -2.74 0.53
CA ALA A 19 13.72 -2.07 -0.25
C ALA A 19 12.47 -1.77 0.61
N LEU A 20 12.01 -2.74 1.42
CA LEU A 20 10.87 -2.52 2.31
C LEU A 20 11.16 -1.46 3.37
N GLN A 21 12.37 -1.46 3.93
CA GLN A 21 12.78 -0.45 4.91
C GLN A 21 12.79 0.95 4.30
N GLU A 22 13.32 1.11 3.08
CA GLU A 22 13.33 2.40 2.40
C GLU A 22 11.92 2.91 2.11
N ILE A 23 11.00 2.02 1.69
CA ILE A 23 9.59 2.37 1.48
C ILE A 23 8.95 2.81 2.80
N ALA A 24 9.20 2.07 3.89
CA ALA A 24 8.67 2.40 5.21
C ALA A 24 9.20 3.75 5.72
N ASP A 25 10.50 4.02 5.54
CA ASP A 25 11.13 5.27 5.94
C ASP A 25 10.61 6.45 5.13
N ALA A 26 10.43 6.29 3.82
CA ALA A 26 9.80 7.31 2.95
C ALA A 26 8.41 7.71 3.46
N LEU A 27 7.59 6.71 3.82
CA LEU A 27 6.21 6.94 4.24
C LEU A 27 6.09 7.48 5.66
N SER A 28 6.91 6.98 6.60
CA SER A 28 6.76 7.27 8.03
C SER A 28 7.60 8.45 8.52
N LYS A 29 8.82 8.60 8.00
CA LYS A 29 9.77 9.64 8.44
C LYS A 29 9.73 10.86 7.53
N ARG A 30 9.63 10.64 6.22
CA ARG A 30 9.63 11.73 5.22
C ARG A 30 8.23 12.17 4.79
N GLU A 31 7.21 11.36 5.09
CA GLU A 31 5.80 11.60 4.70
C GLU A 31 5.61 11.73 3.18
N GLU A 32 6.48 11.08 2.41
CA GLU A 32 6.50 11.12 0.97
C GLU A 32 5.65 9.99 0.37
N SER A 33 5.01 10.27 -0.78
CA SER A 33 4.32 9.22 -1.53
C SER A 33 5.30 8.36 -2.30
N VAL A 34 5.22 7.04 -2.15
CA VAL A 34 6.05 6.08 -2.90
C VAL A 34 5.27 5.57 -4.10
N LYS A 35 5.78 5.81 -5.31
CA LYS A 35 5.18 5.35 -6.57
C LYS A 35 6.05 4.24 -7.18
N LEU A 36 5.46 3.06 -7.36
CA LEU A 36 6.10 1.92 -8.00
C LEU A 36 5.42 1.67 -9.34
N HIS A 37 6.19 1.75 -10.42
CA HIS A 37 5.69 1.54 -11.78
C HIS A 37 5.05 0.16 -11.93
N GLU A 38 3.95 0.07 -12.69
CA GLU A 38 3.09 -1.12 -12.82
C GLU A 38 2.53 -1.72 -11.51
N PHE A 39 2.89 -1.23 -10.33
CA PHE A 39 2.45 -1.79 -9.05
C PHE A 39 1.40 -0.90 -8.38
N GLY A 40 1.75 0.34 -8.05
CA GLY A 40 0.82 1.25 -7.40
C GLY A 40 1.48 2.40 -6.65
N THR A 41 0.70 3.06 -5.80
CA THR A 41 1.16 4.20 -5.00
C THR A 41 0.81 4.01 -3.54
N PHE A 42 1.80 4.14 -2.68
CA PHE A 42 1.64 4.24 -1.23
C PHE A 42 1.66 5.71 -0.81
N PHE A 43 0.76 6.10 0.08
CA PHE A 43 0.72 7.45 0.61
C PHE A 43 0.05 7.46 1.98
N ILE A 44 0.47 8.37 2.84
CA ILE A 44 -0.18 8.61 4.12
C ILE A 44 -1.34 9.59 3.93
N ARG A 45 -2.46 9.32 4.59
CA ARG A 45 -3.53 10.32 4.77
C ARG A 45 -3.81 10.50 6.25
N GLU A 46 -4.16 11.72 6.61
CA GLU A 46 -4.71 12.02 7.92
C GLU A 46 -6.20 11.67 7.90
N ARG A 47 -6.61 10.73 8.76
CA ARG A 47 -8.03 10.40 8.92
C ARG A 47 -8.64 11.39 9.89
N THR A 48 -9.55 12.21 9.37
CA THR A 48 -10.37 13.10 10.17
C THR A 48 -11.61 12.37 10.67
N ARG A 49 -12.03 12.73 11.88
CA ARG A 49 -13.27 12.25 12.49
C ARG A 49 -14.47 12.75 11.68
N ARG A 50 -15.46 11.88 11.48
CA ARG A 50 -16.74 12.22 10.83
C ARG A 50 -17.83 12.36 11.90
N PRO A 51 -18.20 13.59 12.29
CA PRO A 51 -19.12 13.81 13.41
C PRO A 51 -20.51 13.19 13.23
N SER A 52 -20.94 12.89 11.99
CA SER A 52 -22.24 12.25 11.73
C SER A 52 -22.26 10.72 11.89
N ARG A 53 -21.11 10.04 11.88
CA ARG A 53 -21.02 8.58 11.90
C ARG A 53 -20.18 8.03 13.04
N ASP A 54 -19.27 8.82 13.58
CA ASP A 54 -18.47 8.40 14.71
C ASP A 54 -19.24 8.65 16.01
N PRO A 55 -19.29 7.68 16.95
CA PRO A 55 -19.94 7.88 18.25
C PRO A 55 -19.38 9.13 18.94
N LEU A 56 -20.21 9.84 19.71
CA LEU A 56 -19.80 11.05 20.43
C LEU A 56 -18.57 10.72 21.30
N PRO A 57 -17.60 11.66 21.39
CA PRO A 57 -16.36 11.37 22.07
C PRO A 57 -16.67 11.25 23.57
N THR A 58 -16.11 10.24 24.22
CA THR A 58 -16.22 10.17 25.68
C THR A 58 -15.33 11.27 26.27
N GLU A 59 -15.78 11.91 27.33
CA GLU A 59 -15.04 12.99 28.00
C GLU A 59 -13.63 12.49 28.39
N GLY A 60 -12.59 13.11 27.80
CA GLY A 60 -11.19 12.70 27.99
C GLY A 60 -10.53 11.95 26.82
N GLU A 61 -11.28 11.52 25.80
CA GLU A 61 -10.65 10.91 24.60
C GLU A 61 -10.00 11.98 23.71
N PRO A 62 -8.67 11.96 23.50
CA PRO A 62 -8.03 12.88 22.58
C PRO A 62 -8.52 12.61 21.15
N ASN A 63 -8.97 13.66 20.45
CA ASN A 63 -9.26 13.64 19.02
C ASN A 63 -7.96 13.47 18.23
N ARG A 64 -7.34 12.30 18.33
CA ARG A 64 -6.08 11.98 17.67
C ARG A 64 -6.39 11.85 16.19
N ARG A 65 -5.98 12.86 15.42
CA ARG A 65 -5.86 12.71 13.97
C ARG A 65 -4.88 11.57 13.70
N ARG A 66 -5.38 10.48 13.12
CA ARG A 66 -4.57 9.27 12.88
C ARG A 66 -4.02 9.31 11.47
N LYS A 67 -2.71 9.15 11.32
CA LYS A 67 -2.07 8.91 10.03
C LYS A 67 -2.35 7.47 9.61
N ILE A 68 -2.94 7.29 8.44
CA ILE A 68 -3.27 5.99 7.87
C ILE A 68 -2.48 5.79 6.57
N LEU A 69 -1.88 4.61 6.43
CA LEU A 69 -1.27 4.19 5.18
C LEU A 69 -2.37 3.78 4.20
N ASN A 70 -2.33 4.34 2.99
CA ASN A 70 -3.21 3.97 1.90
C ASN A 70 -2.38 3.43 0.74
N PHE A 71 -2.94 2.45 0.04
CA PHE A 71 -2.39 1.89 -1.19
C PHE A 71 -3.39 2.04 -2.32
N ARG A 72 -2.97 2.67 -3.42
CA ARG A 72 -3.72 2.74 -4.67
C ARG A 72 -3.05 1.81 -5.69
N PRO A 73 -3.65 0.65 -6.03
CA PRO A 73 -3.09 -0.25 -7.02
C PRO A 73 -3.11 0.38 -8.42
N SER A 74 -2.10 0.06 -9.23
CA SER A 74 -2.06 0.43 -10.65
C SER A 74 -3.13 -0.29 -11.45
N ILE A 75 -3.45 0.20 -12.65
CA ILE A 75 -4.37 -0.48 -13.58
C ILE A 75 -3.81 -1.87 -13.93
N GLY A 76 -2.53 -1.95 -14.29
CA GLY A 76 -1.88 -3.21 -14.65
C GLY A 76 -1.87 -4.24 -13.51
N LEU A 77 -1.72 -3.81 -12.25
CA LEU A 77 -1.80 -4.70 -11.10
C LEU A 77 -3.22 -5.25 -10.92
N LYS A 78 -4.25 -4.40 -11.06
CA LYS A 78 -5.66 -4.83 -10.99
C LYS A 78 -5.98 -5.86 -12.06
N GLU A 79 -5.61 -5.59 -13.31
CA GLU A 79 -5.85 -6.49 -14.44
C GLU A 79 -5.14 -7.85 -14.24
N LYS A 80 -3.89 -7.84 -13.78
CA LYS A 80 -3.12 -9.07 -13.48
C LYS A 80 -3.81 -9.88 -12.38
N VAL A 81 -4.33 -9.23 -11.34
CA VAL A 81 -5.04 -9.91 -10.23
C VAL A 81 -6.41 -10.43 -10.67
N GLU A 82 -7.18 -9.66 -11.44
CA GLU A 82 -8.48 -10.08 -11.99
C GLU A 82 -8.34 -11.32 -12.88
N LYS A 83 -7.36 -11.32 -13.79
CA LYS A 83 -7.00 -12.50 -14.60
C LYS A 83 -6.61 -13.70 -13.73
N ALA A 84 -5.76 -13.49 -12.73
CA ALA A 84 -5.33 -14.58 -11.84
C ALA A 84 -6.49 -15.17 -11.02
N GLN A 85 -7.52 -14.39 -10.73
CA GLN A 85 -8.72 -14.84 -10.03
C GLN A 85 -9.79 -15.43 -10.95
N GLY A 86 -9.53 -15.58 -12.26
CA GLY A 86 -10.50 -16.09 -13.23
C GLY A 86 -11.71 -15.16 -13.42
N ARG A 87 -11.61 -13.91 -12.96
CA ARG A 87 -12.62 -12.87 -13.17
C ARG A 87 -12.31 -12.17 -14.49
N GLU A 88 -12.42 -12.92 -15.58
CA GLU A 88 -12.41 -12.31 -16.90
C GLU A 88 -13.65 -11.42 -16.98
N ALA A 89 -13.42 -10.11 -17.12
CA ALA A 89 -14.49 -9.14 -17.14
C ALA A 89 -15.48 -9.55 -18.23
N ASN A 90 -16.70 -9.88 -17.80
CA ASN A 90 -17.89 -10.03 -18.61
C ASN A 90 -18.28 -8.65 -19.18
N ARG A 91 -17.35 -7.99 -19.88
CA ARG A 91 -17.58 -6.84 -20.74
C ARG A 91 -18.34 -7.38 -21.94
N ARG A 92 -19.66 -7.50 -21.77
CA ARG A 92 -20.61 -7.58 -22.87
C ARG A 92 -20.38 -6.40 -23.82
N PRO A 93 -20.62 -6.60 -25.13
CA PRO A 93 -20.19 -5.70 -26.21
C PRO A 93 -20.73 -4.27 -26.07
#